data_AF-A0A6N4WXI4-F1
#
_entry.id   AF-A0A6N4WXI4-F1
#
_cell.length_a   1.000
_cell.length_b   1.000
_cell.length_c   1.000
_cell.angle_alpha   90.00
_cell.angle_beta   90.00
_cell.angle_gamma   90.00
#
_symmetry.space_group_name_H-M   'P 1'
#
loop_
_entity.id
_entity.type
_entity.pdbx_description
1 polymer ?
#
loop_
_entity_poly.entity_id
_entity_poly.type
_entity_poly.pdbx_seq_one_letter_code
_entity_poly.pdbx_strand_id
1 'polypeptide(L)'
;MKPRILRHHLEKAAKALVLIQKHTPNVDCILDEDKGEHGYLILKFDDGGDIRKMNALGKDLEGKGYSFRLKKSPWLGQVTYFGKADDKTSILITRPITKDRLAINEDSPEQPYSFK
;
A
#
# COMPACT_ATOMS: atom_id res chain seq x y z
N MET A 1 -6.63 22.46 3.56
CA MET A 1 -5.15 22.40 3.44
C MET A 1 -4.62 23.63 2.70
N LYS A 2 -3.40 24.13 2.97
CA LYS A 2 -2.82 25.25 2.20
C LYS A 2 -2.40 24.79 0.79
N PRO A 3 -2.63 25.57 -0.28
CA PRO A 3 -2.33 25.15 -1.67
C PRO A 3 -0.88 24.69 -1.90
N ARG A 4 0.09 25.29 -1.22
CA ARG A 4 1.51 24.90 -1.31
C ARG A 4 1.78 23.50 -0.78
N ILE A 5 1.12 23.12 0.32
CA ILE A 5 1.27 21.79 0.94
C ILE A 5 0.63 20.74 0.04
N LEU A 6 -0.56 21.04 -0.49
CA LEU A 6 -1.24 20.20 -1.48
C LEU A 6 -0.36 19.87 -2.67
N ARG A 7 0.24 20.89 -3.28
CA ARG A 7 1.17 20.71 -4.41
C ARG A 7 2.32 19.77 -4.06
N HIS A 8 2.91 19.92 -2.87
CA HIS A 8 4.01 19.06 -2.42
C HIS A 8 3.58 17.61 -2.24
N HIS A 9 2.39 17.39 -1.66
CA HIS A 9 1.84 16.03 -1.49
C HIS A 9 1.55 15.38 -2.84
N LEU A 10 0.93 16.12 -3.77
CA LEU A 10 0.66 15.64 -5.12
C LEU A 10 1.93 15.29 -5.89
N GLU A 11 3.00 16.09 -5.75
CA GLU A 11 4.28 15.80 -6.41
C GLU A 11 4.90 14.48 -5.90
N LYS A 12 4.85 14.25 -4.58
CA LYS A 12 5.33 13.00 -3.98
C LYS A 12 4.50 11.80 -4.41
N ALA A 13 3.18 11.95 -4.40
CA ALA A 13 2.26 10.91 -4.85
C ALA A 13 2.48 10.57 -6.33
N ALA A 14 2.67 11.57 -7.20
CA ALA A 14 2.95 11.37 -8.62
C ALA A 14 4.24 10.57 -8.86
N LYS A 15 5.32 10.86 -8.12
CA LYS A 15 6.57 10.10 -8.19
C LYS A 15 6.37 8.63 -7.81
N ALA A 16 5.58 8.36 -6.78
CA ALA A 16 5.22 7.00 -6.39
C ALA A 16 4.37 6.30 -7.46
N LEU A 17 3.38 7.00 -8.04
CA LEU A 17 2.50 6.48 -9.08
C LEU A 17 3.27 6.00 -10.32
N VAL A 18 4.30 6.72 -10.76
CA VAL A 18 5.14 6.30 -11.89
C VAL A 18 5.75 4.91 -11.65
N LEU A 19 6.25 4.67 -10.43
CA LEU A 19 6.81 3.38 -10.05
C LEU A 19 5.75 2.29 -9.98
N ILE A 20 4.58 2.60 -9.44
CA ILE A 20 3.47 1.66 -9.32
C ILE A 20 2.96 1.26 -10.71
N GLN A 21 2.75 2.22 -11.59
CA GLN A 21 2.23 2.00 -12.95
C GLN A 21 3.22 1.22 -13.83
N LYS A 22 4.53 1.32 -13.57
CA LYS A 22 5.56 0.48 -14.21
C LYS A 22 5.33 -1.02 -13.97
N HIS A 23 4.95 -1.40 -12.75
CA HIS A 23 4.78 -2.81 -12.37
C HIS A 23 3.34 -3.28 -12.52
N THR A 24 2.38 -2.45 -12.13
CA THR A 24 0.97 -2.79 -12.00
C THR A 24 0.10 -1.68 -12.61
N PRO A 25 0.04 -1.58 -13.95
CA PRO A 25 -0.64 -0.47 -14.62
C PRO A 25 -2.16 -0.46 -14.39
N ASN A 26 -2.75 -1.64 -14.18
CA ASN A 26 -4.19 -1.80 -14.03
C ASN A 26 -4.64 -1.78 -12.55
N VAL A 27 -3.75 -1.43 -11.62
CA VAL A 27 -4.12 -1.40 -10.20
C VAL A 27 -4.91 -0.14 -9.89
N ASP A 28 -6.02 -0.29 -9.18
CA ASP A 28 -6.80 0.84 -8.70
C ASP A 28 -5.99 1.62 -7.67
N CYS A 29 -5.71 2.89 -7.97
CA CYS A 29 -4.93 3.80 -7.15
C CYS A 29 -5.82 4.93 -6.62
N ILE A 30 -5.89 5.11 -5.31
CA ILE A 30 -6.64 6.20 -4.67
C ILE A 30 -5.67 6.99 -3.79
N LEU A 31 -5.56 8.29 -4.02
CA LEU A 31 -4.80 9.18 -3.15
C LEU A 31 -5.72 9.76 -2.06
N ASP A 32 -5.31 9.58 -0.82
CA ASP A 32 -5.92 10.19 0.36
C ASP A 32 -4.90 11.18 0.95
N GLU A 33 -5.08 12.46 0.61
CA GLU A 33 -4.11 13.53 0.89
C GLU A 33 -4.13 13.98 2.36
N ASP A 34 -5.26 13.80 3.03
CA ASP A 34 -5.48 14.22 4.41
C ASP A 34 -4.95 13.19 5.42
N LYS A 35 -4.56 12.01 4.95
CA LYS A 35 -4.07 10.91 5.79
C LYS A 35 -2.54 10.91 5.88
N GLY A 36 -2.03 10.93 7.11
CA GLY A 36 -0.59 10.92 7.38
C GLY A 36 0.13 12.22 7.01
N GLU A 37 1.46 12.20 7.05
CA GLU A 37 2.27 13.42 6.86
C GLU A 37 2.38 13.87 5.39
N HIS A 38 2.34 12.93 4.44
CA HIS A 38 2.52 13.19 3.00
C HIS A 38 1.45 12.51 2.14
N GLY A 39 0.27 12.29 2.72
CA GLY A 39 -0.79 11.52 2.08
C GLY A 39 -0.54 10.00 2.09
N TYR A 40 -1.61 9.26 1.82
CA TYR A 40 -1.61 7.83 1.61
C TYR A 40 -2.00 7.53 0.16
N LEU A 41 -1.21 6.73 -0.51
CA LEU A 41 -1.57 6.17 -1.81
C LEU A 41 -2.03 4.73 -1.61
N ILE A 42 -3.33 4.51 -1.81
CA ILE A 42 -4.02 3.25 -1.59
C ILE A 42 -4.07 2.49 -2.91
N LEU A 43 -3.51 1.29 -2.91
CA LEU A 43 -3.47 0.36 -4.03
C LEU A 43 -4.40 -0.80 -3.74
N LYS A 44 -5.43 -0.98 -4.57
CA LYS A 44 -6.38 -2.10 -4.44
C LYS A 44 -6.07 -3.13 -5.51
N PHE A 45 -5.60 -4.29 -5.06
CA PHE A 45 -5.47 -5.48 -5.89
C PHE A 45 -6.74 -6.32 -5.75
N ASP A 46 -7.29 -6.75 -6.87
CA ASP A 46 -8.40 -7.69 -6.93
C ASP A 46 -7.92 -9.14 -6.72
N ASP A 47 -8.86 -10.07 -6.63
CA ASP A 47 -8.59 -11.50 -6.38
C ASP A 47 -7.81 -12.17 -7.54
N GLY A 48 -7.81 -11.53 -8.72
CA GLY A 48 -7.04 -11.92 -9.91
C GLY A 48 -5.74 -11.13 -10.10
N GLY A 49 -5.42 -10.20 -9.20
CA GLY A 49 -4.24 -9.36 -9.28
C GLY A 49 -2.96 -10.21 -9.31
N ASP A 50 -2.07 -9.92 -10.27
CA ASP A 50 -0.85 -10.68 -10.45
C ASP A 50 0.09 -10.49 -9.24
N ILE A 51 0.03 -11.43 -8.30
CA ILE A 51 0.83 -11.45 -7.06
C ILE A 51 2.32 -11.29 -7.38
N ARG A 52 2.78 -11.79 -8.53
CA ARG A 52 4.18 -11.64 -8.95
C ARG A 52 4.52 -10.17 -9.20
N LYS A 53 3.63 -9.43 -9.85
CA LYS A 53 3.79 -7.98 -10.09
C LYS A 53 3.67 -7.18 -8.81
N MET A 54 2.75 -7.55 -7.92
CA MET A 54 2.65 -6.94 -6.58
C MET A 54 3.96 -7.13 -5.79
N ASN A 55 4.53 -8.33 -5.81
CA ASN A 55 5.80 -8.60 -5.13
C ASN A 55 6.96 -7.87 -5.78
N ALA A 56 7.01 -7.78 -7.12
CA ALA A 56 8.02 -7.00 -7.83
C ALA A 56 7.94 -5.50 -7.48
N LEU A 57 6.73 -4.95 -7.41
CA LEU A 57 6.48 -3.58 -6.93
C LEU A 57 6.95 -3.40 -5.49
N GLY A 58 6.60 -4.32 -4.60
CA GLY A 58 7.01 -4.31 -3.19
C GLY A 58 8.53 -4.28 -3.05
N LYS A 59 9.25 -5.13 -3.79
CA LYS A 59 10.72 -5.16 -3.82
C LYS A 59 11.34 -3.85 -4.32
N ASP A 60 10.79 -3.28 -5.38
CA ASP A 60 11.29 -1.99 -5.91
C ASP A 60 11.04 -0.87 -4.89
N LEU A 61 9.86 -0.85 -4.24
CA LEU A 61 9.56 0.08 -3.15
C LEU A 61 10.50 -0.08 -1.95
N GLU A 62 10.79 -1.31 -1.51
CA GLU A 62 11.80 -1.57 -0.47
C GLU A 62 13.18 -1.03 -0.89
N GLY A 63 13.58 -1.25 -2.15
CA GLY A 63 14.81 -0.69 -2.72
C GLY A 63 14.83 0.85 -2.77
N LYS A 64 13.65 1.49 -2.74
CA LYS A 64 13.49 2.95 -2.59
C LYS A 64 13.40 3.39 -1.12
N GLY A 65 13.62 2.51 -0.15
CA GLY A 65 13.66 2.83 1.28
C GLY A 65 12.30 2.73 1.99
N TYR A 66 11.30 2.11 1.37
CA TYR A 66 10.05 1.80 2.07
C TYR A 66 10.22 0.62 3.01
N SER A 67 9.75 0.77 4.25
CA SER A 67 9.61 -0.31 5.22
C SER A 67 8.16 -0.73 5.30
N PHE A 68 7.90 -2.03 5.20
CA PHE A 68 6.54 -2.57 5.17
C PHE A 68 6.14 -3.27 6.47
N ARG A 69 4.86 -3.15 6.79
CA ARG A 69 4.18 -3.93 7.81
C ARG A 69 2.96 -4.61 7.22
N LEU A 70 2.67 -5.82 7.67
CA LEU A 70 1.52 -6.61 7.27
C LEU A 70 0.46 -6.57 8.36
N LYS A 71 -0.79 -6.34 7.98
CA LYS A 71 -1.95 -6.60 8.81
C LYS A 71 -2.93 -7.50 8.06
N LYS A 72 -3.30 -8.62 8.69
CA LYS A 72 -4.41 -9.44 8.20
C LYS A 72 -5.69 -8.99 8.88
N SER A 73 -6.75 -8.79 8.11
CA SER A 73 -8.06 -8.41 8.64
C SER A 73 -9.10 -9.43 8.18
N PRO A 74 -9.25 -10.55 8.93
CA PRO A 74 -10.21 -11.60 8.60
C PRO A 74 -11.65 -11.09 8.47
N TRP A 75 -12.05 -10.14 9.31
CA TRP A 75 -13.37 -9.50 9.27
C TRP A 75 -13.65 -8.79 7.93
N LEU A 76 -12.67 -8.01 7.47
CA LEU A 76 -12.73 -7.31 6.19
C LEU A 76 -12.45 -8.24 5.00
N GLY A 77 -12.04 -9.49 5.25
CA GLY A 77 -11.64 -10.43 4.21
C GLY A 77 -10.50 -9.90 3.36
N GLN A 78 -9.57 -9.14 3.96
CA GLN A 78 -8.43 -8.58 3.23
C GLN A 78 -7.13 -8.65 4.02
N VAL A 79 -6.03 -8.61 3.30
CA VAL A 79 -4.69 -8.38 3.81
C VAL A 79 -4.21 -6.99 3.36
N THR A 80 -3.56 -6.29 4.28
CA THR A 80 -3.06 -4.94 4.06
C THR A 80 -1.56 -4.90 4.29
N TYR A 81 -0.82 -4.33 3.34
CA TYR A 81 0.59 -4.05 3.47
C TYR A 81 0.76 -2.53 3.57
N PHE A 82 1.28 -2.07 4.70
CA PHE A 82 1.51 -0.67 4.96
C PHE A 82 2.99 -0.34 4.79
N GLY A 83 3.32 0.42 3.74
CA GLY A 83 4.66 0.89 3.42
C GLY A 83 4.87 2.34 3.84
N LYS A 84 5.91 2.58 4.64
CA LYS A 84 6.33 3.92 5.05
C LYS A 84 7.78 4.19 4.67
N ALA A 85 8.07 5.40 4.21
CA ALA A 85 9.41 5.91 4.00
C ALA A 85 9.46 7.38 4.42
N ASP A 86 10.59 7.84 4.91
CA ASP A 86 10.77 9.23 5.31
C ASP A 86 10.68 10.16 4.10
N ASP A 87 10.04 11.31 4.30
CA ASP A 87 9.80 12.33 3.27
C ASP A 87 9.02 11.83 2.04
N LYS A 88 8.29 10.72 2.11
CA LYS A 88 7.50 10.16 0.99
C LYS A 88 6.04 9.89 1.33
N THR A 89 5.20 9.85 0.30
CA THR A 89 3.81 9.39 0.41
C THR A 89 3.79 7.95 0.91
N SER A 90 2.96 7.68 1.92
CA SER A 90 2.80 6.33 2.47
C SER A 90 2.03 5.45 1.48
N ILE A 91 2.37 4.18 1.38
CA ILE A 91 1.74 3.24 0.45
C ILE A 91 0.89 2.25 1.24
N LEU A 92 -0.37 2.08 0.85
CA LEU A 92 -1.26 1.09 1.44
C LEU A 92 -1.70 0.11 0.36
N ILE A 93 -1.13 -1.08 0.35
CA ILE A 93 -1.55 -2.15 -0.58
C ILE A 93 -2.62 -2.98 0.11
N THR A 94 -3.75 -3.17 -0.54
CA THR A 94 -4.86 -3.99 -0.05
C THR A 94 -5.17 -5.08 -1.07
N ARG A 95 -5.42 -6.29 -0.57
CA ARG A 95 -5.79 -7.44 -1.40
C ARG A 95 -6.81 -8.30 -0.64
N PRO A 96 -7.83 -8.84 -1.30
CA PRO A 96 -8.73 -9.81 -0.67
C PRO A 96 -7.97 -11.06 -0.21
N ILE A 97 -8.47 -11.68 0.86
CA ILE A 97 -8.09 -13.03 1.28
C ILE A 97 -9.33 -13.90 1.26
N THR A 98 -9.16 -15.18 0.92
CA THR A 98 -10.21 -16.18 1.07
C THR A 98 -10.67 -16.18 2.52
N LYS A 99 -11.96 -15.88 2.75
CA LYS A 99 -12.54 -15.81 4.09
C LYS A 99 -12.50 -17.18 4.74
N ASP A 100 -11.49 -17.43 5.56
CA ASP A 100 -11.49 -18.59 6.44
C ASP A 100 -12.28 -18.24 7.70
N ARG A 101 -13.57 -18.57 7.69
CA ARG A 101 -14.54 -18.21 8.75
C ARG A 101 -14.22 -18.83 10.12
N LEU A 102 -13.23 -19.73 10.19
CA LEU A 102 -12.90 -20.52 11.38
C LEU A 102 -11.77 -19.92 12.23
N ALA A 103 -11.01 -18.94 11.72
CA ALA A 103 -9.81 -18.40 12.38
C ALA A 103 -9.89 -16.88 12.61
N ILE A 104 -11.01 -16.42 13.19
CA ILE A 104 -11.22 -14.99 13.51
C ILE A 104 -10.44 -14.66 14.79
N ASN A 105 -9.13 -14.41 14.67
CA ASN A 105 -8.40 -13.66 15.70
C ASN A 105 -8.65 -12.17 15.46
N GLU A 106 -9.42 -11.55 16.35
CA GLU A 106 -9.93 -10.17 16.23
C GLU A 106 -8.83 -9.11 16.12
N ASP A 107 -7.62 -9.38 16.62
CA ASP A 107 -6.49 -8.45 16.58
C ASP A 107 -5.20 -9.15 16.14
N SER A 108 -5.07 -9.41 14.84
CA SER A 108 -3.74 -9.73 14.29
C SER A 108 -2.87 -8.47 14.34
N PRO A 109 -1.80 -8.44 15.16
CA PRO A 109 -0.94 -7.28 15.27
C PRO A 109 -0.24 -6.99 13.94
N GLU A 110 0.11 -5.74 13.70
CA GLU A 110 0.98 -5.39 12.57
C GLU A 110 2.34 -6.06 12.75
N GLN A 111 2.75 -6.85 11.77
CA GLN A 111 4.05 -7.52 11.78
C GLN A 111 4.96 -6.88 10.73
N PRO A 112 6.26 -6.73 11.00
CA PRO A 112 7.24 -6.38 9.97
C PRO A 112 7.11 -7.33 8.78
N TYR A 113 7.11 -6.78 7.57
CA TYR A 113 6.95 -7.56 6.36
C TYR A 113 8.03 -7.18 5.35
N SER A 114 8.50 -8.18 4.61
CA SER A 114 9.38 -7.96 3.47
C SER A 114 8.95 -8.78 2.27
N PHE A 115 9.05 -8.19 1.08
CA PHE A 115 8.62 -8.80 -0.19
C PHE A 115 9.65 -9.76 -0.79
N LYS A 116 10.71 -10.13 -0.04
CA LYS A 116 11.80 -11.05 -0.45
C LYS A 116 11.33 -12.29 -1.20
#